data_AF-A0A7W3Y7V2-F1
#
_entry.id   AF-A0A7W3Y7V2-F1
#
_cell.length_a   1.000
_cell.length_b   1.000
_cell.length_c   1.000
_cell.angle_alpha   90.00
_cell.angle_beta   90.00
_cell.angle_gamma   90.00
#
_symmetry.space_group_name_H-M   'P 1'
#
loop_
_entity.id
_entity.type
_entity.pdbx_description
1 polymer ?
#
loop_
_entity_poly.entity_id
_entity_poly.type
_entity_poly.pdbx_seq_one_letter_code
_entity_poly.pdbx_strand_id
1 'polypeptide(L)'
;MLRKHLHETYMMTQKLFVKNIDYALKANDNARRTITVKKGNQIVAVVLTSHTIEQVDNEIERLEAAHQEDQFKIKKLKKQNEILQARLDLQNKISNKDDFPFN
;
A
#
# COMPACT_ATOMS: atom_id res chain seq x y z
N MET A 1 6.47 5.67 0.23
CA MET A 1 7.04 4.78 1.28
C MET A 1 8.42 4.23 0.94
N LEU A 2 8.78 3.95 -0.33
CA LEU A 2 10.12 3.45 -0.73
C LEU A 2 11.32 4.25 -0.19
N ARG A 3 11.23 5.59 -0.10
CA ARG A 3 12.35 6.43 0.39
C ARG A 3 12.75 6.16 1.85
N LYS A 4 11.84 5.69 2.71
CA LYS A 4 12.15 5.39 4.11
C LYS A 4 12.97 4.11 4.24
N HIS A 5 12.67 3.10 3.43
CA HIS A 5 13.40 1.82 3.42
C HIS A 5 14.77 1.93 2.74
N LEU A 6 14.97 2.97 1.92
CA LEU A 6 16.28 3.31 1.33
C LEU A 6 17.36 3.60 2.39
N HIS A 7 16.98 3.99 3.62
CA HIS A 7 17.91 4.22 4.74
C HIS A 7 18.36 2.95 5.46
N GLU A 8 17.78 1.79 5.14
CA GLU A 8 18.17 0.49 5.71
C GLU A 8 18.90 -0.41 4.71
N THR A 9 19.38 0.17 3.60
CA THR A 9 20.05 -0.60 2.54
C THR A 9 21.56 -0.54 2.68
N TYR A 10 22.23 -1.67 2.51
CA TYR A 10 23.68 -1.68 2.43
C TYR A 10 24.11 -1.25 1.03
N MET A 11 25.00 -0.26 0.96
CA MET A 11 25.35 0.37 -0.30
C MET A 11 26.74 -0.07 -0.74
N MET A 12 26.87 -0.59 -1.96
CA MET A 12 28.15 -1.07 -2.49
C MET A 12 28.35 -0.78 -3.97
N THR A 13 29.61 -0.72 -4.38
CA THR A 13 29.95 -0.52 -5.80
C THR A 13 29.77 -1.83 -6.59
N GLN A 14 29.45 -1.71 -7.87
CA GLN A 14 29.27 -2.86 -8.77
C GLN A 14 30.48 -3.81 -8.74
N LYS A 15 31.70 -3.26 -8.73
CA LYS A 15 32.93 -4.07 -8.68
C LYS A 15 33.03 -4.89 -7.39
N LEU A 16 32.70 -4.29 -6.24
CA LEU A 16 32.72 -4.98 -4.96
C LEU A 16 31.60 -6.02 -4.84
N PHE A 17 30.42 -5.72 -5.40
CA PHE A 17 29.30 -6.65 -5.42
C PHE A 17 29.62 -7.92 -6.22
N VAL A 18 30.09 -7.77 -7.46
CA VAL A 18 30.41 -8.92 -8.33
C VAL A 18 31.52 -9.78 -7.73
N LYS A 19 32.53 -9.16 -7.10
CA LYS A 19 33.64 -9.89 -6.50
C LYS A 19 33.25 -10.67 -5.23
N ASN A 20 32.22 -10.23 -4.50
CA ASN A 20 31.84 -10.78 -3.20
C ASN A 20 30.37 -11.18 -3.12
N ILE A 21 29.78 -11.61 -4.24
CA ILE A 21 28.33 -11.78 -4.37
C ILE A 21 27.77 -12.73 -3.31
N ASP A 22 28.40 -13.89 -3.10
CA ASP A 22 27.93 -14.89 -2.14
C ASP A 22 27.97 -14.39 -0.70
N TYR A 23 29.03 -13.66 -0.34
CA TYR A 23 29.16 -13.07 0.98
C TYR A 23 28.13 -11.95 1.18
N ALA A 24 27.98 -11.07 0.19
CA ALA A 24 27.04 -9.96 0.23
C ALA A 24 25.60 -10.45 0.40
N LEU A 25 25.22 -11.50 -0.33
CA LEU A 25 23.90 -12.11 -0.21
C LEU A 25 23.68 -12.72 1.18
N LYS A 26 24.60 -13.54 1.68
CA LYS A 26 24.47 -14.18 3.00
C LYS A 26 24.48 -13.18 4.17
N ALA A 27 25.40 -12.22 4.13
CA ALA A 27 25.52 -11.21 5.18
C ALA A 27 24.26 -10.33 5.25
N ASN A 28 23.71 -9.96 4.09
CA ASN A 28 22.55 -9.10 4.03
C ASN A 28 21.24 -9.85 4.30
N ASP A 29 21.17 -11.13 3.98
CA ASP A 29 20.02 -11.97 4.35
C ASP A 29 19.94 -12.13 5.87
N ASN A 30 21.06 -12.39 6.54
CA ASN A 30 21.16 -12.41 8.00
C ASN A 30 20.85 -11.04 8.63
N ALA A 31 21.33 -9.96 8.00
CA ALA A 31 21.06 -8.60 8.46
C ALA A 31 19.63 -8.13 8.16
N ARG A 32 18.85 -8.89 7.38
CA ARG A 32 17.50 -8.55 6.92
C ARG A 32 17.45 -7.22 6.17
N ARG A 33 18.47 -6.95 5.35
CA ARG A 33 18.65 -5.68 4.63
C ARG A 33 18.81 -5.90 3.15
N THR A 34 18.37 -4.94 2.35
CA THR A 34 18.56 -4.97 0.89
C THR A 34 19.93 -4.41 0.50
N ILE A 35 20.39 -4.73 -0.70
CA ILE A 35 21.69 -4.28 -1.23
C ILE A 35 21.47 -3.27 -2.35
N THR A 36 21.92 -2.03 -2.17
CA THR A 36 21.93 -1.04 -3.23
C THR A 36 23.28 -1.07 -3.96
N VAL A 37 23.28 -1.47 -5.22
CA VAL A 37 24.46 -1.55 -6.07
C VAL A 37 24.62 -0.27 -6.89
N LYS A 38 25.80 0.33 -6.84
CA LYS A 38 26.12 1.58 -7.55
C LYS A 38 27.23 1.41 -8.59
N LYS A 39 27.11 2.11 -9.71
CA LYS A 39 28.18 2.30 -10.70
C LYS A 39 28.53 3.79 -10.75
N GLY A 40 29.65 4.17 -10.13
CA GLY A 40 29.95 5.59 -9.87
C GLY A 40 28.90 6.21 -8.96
N ASN A 41 28.28 7.32 -9.39
CA ASN A 41 27.23 8.01 -8.64
C ASN A 41 25.80 7.50 -8.92
N GLN A 42 25.65 6.56 -9.84
CA GLN A 42 24.34 6.03 -10.26
C GLN A 42 24.02 4.73 -9.52
N ILE A 43 22.79 4.60 -9.04
CA ILE A 43 22.24 3.33 -8.56
C ILE A 43 21.88 2.49 -9.78
N VAL A 44 22.44 1.29 -9.88
CA VAL A 44 22.25 0.39 -11.02
C VAL A 44 21.37 -0.81 -10.69
N ALA A 45 21.32 -1.23 -9.42
CA ALA A 45 20.44 -2.30 -8.98
C ALA A 45 20.11 -2.18 -7.49
N VAL A 46 18.97 -2.73 -7.10
CA VAL A 46 18.64 -3.04 -5.71
C VAL A 46 18.38 -4.53 -5.63
N VAL A 47 19.17 -5.22 -4.82
CA VAL A 47 19.11 -6.67 -4.64
C VAL A 47 18.35 -6.96 -3.36
N LEU A 48 17.27 -7.71 -3.51
CA LEU A 48 16.45 -8.22 -2.41
C LEU A 48 16.97 -9.61 -2.06
N THR A 49 17.10 -9.88 -0.77
CA THR A 49 17.42 -11.23 -0.26
C THR A 49 16.12 -11.99 0.00
N SER A 50 16.18 -13.32 0.13
CA SER A 50 14.99 -14.15 0.35
C SER A 50 14.15 -13.66 1.53
N HIS A 51 14.78 -13.31 2.65
CA HIS A 51 14.04 -12.82 3.81
C HIS A 51 13.40 -11.44 3.58
N THR A 52 14.06 -10.55 2.83
CA THR A 52 13.46 -9.25 2.51
C THR A 52 12.33 -9.36 1.48
N ILE A 53 12.36 -10.37 0.60
CA ILE A 53 11.23 -10.69 -0.27
C ILE A 53 10.04 -11.16 0.56
N GLU A 54 10.24 -12.14 1.46
CA GLU A 54 9.16 -12.62 2.35
C GLU A 54 8.53 -11.51 3.19
N GLN A 55 9.33 -10.56 3.70
CA GLN A 55 8.80 -9.41 4.45
C GLN A 55 7.92 -8.50 3.58
N VAL A 56 8.35 -8.25 2.34
CA VAL A 56 7.59 -7.43 1.40
C VAL A 56 6.30 -8.13 1.00
N ASP A 57 6.35 -9.43 0.71
CA ASP A 57 5.17 -10.21 0.34
C ASP A 57 4.15 -10.25 1.48
N ASN A 58 4.58 -10.50 2.72
CA ASN A 58 3.69 -10.46 3.89
C ASN A 58 3.03 -9.09 4.09
N GLU A 59 3.77 -7.99 3.88
CA GLU A 59 3.21 -6.65 3.99
C GLU A 59 2.24 -6.33 2.86
N ILE A 60 2.51 -6.82 1.64
CA ILE A 60 1.58 -6.73 0.50
C ILE A 60 0.29 -7.48 0.82
N GLU A 61 0.38 -8.73 1.25
CA GLU A 61 -0.80 -9.54 1.62
C GLU A 61 -1.64 -8.85 2.71
N ARG A 62 -1.00 -8.29 3.72
CA ARG A 62 -1.68 -7.54 4.78
C ARG A 62 -2.39 -6.29 4.24
N LEU A 63 -1.73 -5.53 3.36
CA LEU A 63 -2.33 -4.35 2.74
C LEU A 63 -3.50 -4.72 1.83
N GLU A 64 -3.39 -5.82 1.09
CA GLU A 64 -4.47 -6.33 0.24
C GLU A 64 -5.68 -6.79 1.07
N ALA A 65 -5.45 -7.51 2.17
CA ALA A 65 -6.53 -7.92 3.08
C ALA A 65 -7.25 -6.70 3.67
N ALA A 66 -6.50 -5.70 4.16
CA ALA A 66 -7.07 -4.46 4.67
C ALA A 66 -7.86 -3.70 3.59
N HIS A 67 -7.33 -3.65 2.36
CA HIS A 67 -8.01 -3.03 1.24
C HIS A 67 -9.34 -3.72 0.89
N GLN A 68 -9.38 -5.05 0.94
CA GLN A 68 -10.62 -5.82 0.72
C GLN A 68 -11.67 -5.52 1.80
N GLU A 69 -11.28 -5.43 3.07
CA GLU A 69 -12.18 -5.03 4.15
C GLU A 69 -12.74 -3.62 3.93
N ASP A 70 -11.88 -2.68 3.55
CA ASP A 70 -12.30 -1.29 3.27
C ASP A 70 -13.25 -1.22 2.09
N GLN A 71 -13.00 -1.97 1.00
CA GLN A 71 -13.94 -2.07 -0.10
C GLN A 71 -15.30 -2.61 0.33
N PHE A 72 -15.33 -3.59 1.24
CA PHE A 72 -16.59 -4.12 1.76
C PHE A 72 -17.35 -3.07 2.59
N LYS A 73 -16.64 -2.35 3.48
CA LYS A 73 -17.22 -1.25 4.27
C LYS A 73 -17.76 -0.14 3.38
N ILE A 74 -17.00 0.27 2.35
CA ILE A 74 -17.42 1.29 1.39
C ILE A 74 -18.69 0.86 0.66
N LYS A 75 -18.78 -0.39 0.20
CA LYS A 75 -20.00 -0.91 -0.45
C LYS A 75 -21.21 -0.84 0.49
N LYS A 76 -21.04 -1.20 1.76
CA LYS A 76 -22.12 -1.14 2.76
C LYS A 76 -22.56 0.31 3.02
N LEU A 77 -21.60 1.22 3.18
CA LEU A 77 -21.87 2.64 3.40
C LEU A 77 -22.57 3.28 2.20
N LYS A 78 -22.17 2.96 0.96
CA LYS A 78 -22.86 3.44 -0.25
C LYS A 78 -24.34 3.04 -0.26
N LYS A 79 -24.65 1.77 0.03
CA LYS A 79 -26.04 1.31 0.12
C LYS A 79 -26.83 2.03 1.21
N GLN A 80 -26.24 2.24 2.38
CA GLN A 80 -26.88 2.98 3.46
C GLN A 80 -27.16 4.44 3.05
N ASN A 81 -26.21 5.06 2.34
CA ASN A 81 -26.34 6.43 1.87
C ASN A 81 -27.43 6.56 0.80
N GLU A 82 -27.50 5.62 -0.15
CA GLU A 82 -28.58 5.56 -1.16
C GLU A 82 -29.96 5.42 -0.49
N ILE A 83 -30.09 4.57 0.53
CA ILE A 83 -31.35 4.41 1.28
C ILE A 83 -31.71 5.70 2.03
N LEU A 84 -30.73 6.34 2.68
CA LEU A 84 -30.95 7.58 3.40
C LEU A 84 -31.35 8.72 2.46
N GLN A 85 -30.70 8.81 1.30
CA GLN A 85 -31.05 9.78 0.26
C GLN A 85 -32.47 9.55 -0.25
N ALA A 86 -32.85 8.30 -0.53
CA ALA A 86 -34.22 7.97 -0.94
C ALA A 86 -35.25 8.32 0.14
N ARG A 87 -34.93 8.13 1.43
CA ARG A 87 -35.79 8.53 2.55
C ARG A 87 -35.93 10.04 2.65
N LEU A 88 -34.84 10.79 2.52
CA LEU A 88 -34.84 12.25 2.49
C LEU A 88 -35.68 12.77 1.32
N ASP A 89 -35.51 12.19 0.12
CA ASP A 89 -36.27 12.58 -1.05
C ASP A 89 -37.77 12.31 -0.88
N LEU A 90 -38.15 11.19 -0.24
CA LEU A 90 -39.55 10.90 0.11
C LEU A 90 -40.09 11.89 1.13
N GLN A 91 -39.31 12.21 2.18
CA GLN A 91 -39.70 13.19 3.19
C GLN A 91 -39.89 14.59 2.57
N ASN A 92 -38.97 15.02 1.71
CA ASN A 92 -39.08 16.29 0.99
C ASN A 92 -40.30 16.31 0.07
N LYS A 93 -40.63 15.20 -0.61
CA LYS A 93 -41.84 15.09 -1.44
C LYS A 93 -43.13 15.13 -0.64
N ILE A 94 -43.12 14.63 0.60
CA ILE A 94 -44.27 14.72 1.52
C ILE A 94 -44.39 16.13 2.06
N SER A 95 -43.29 16.71 2.57
CA SER A 95 -43.28 18.07 3.13
C SER A 95 -43.65 19.14 2.11
N ASN A 96 -43.25 18.99 0.85
CA ASN A 96 -43.64 19.90 -0.24
C ASN A 96 -45.05 19.63 -0.80
N LYS A 97 -45.71 18.54 -0.37
CA LYS A 97 -47.13 18.28 -0.66
C LYS A 97 -48.06 18.84 0.42
N ASP A 98 -47.55 19.21 1.59
CA ASP A 98 -48.34 19.90 2.61
C ASP A 98 -48.59 21.38 2.28
N ASP A 99 -47.97 21.92 1.22
CA ASP A 99 -48.31 23.22 0.60
C ASP A 99 -49.43 23.09 -0.46
N PHE A 100 -50.48 22.28 -0.20
CA PHE A 100 -51.71 22.32 -1.00
C PHE A 100 -52.70 23.37 -0.44
N PRO A 101 -53.40 24.12 -1.30
CA PRO A 101 -53.94 25.44 -1.01
C PRO A 101 -55.36 25.36 -0.43
N PHE A 102 -55.48 24.86 0.79
CA PHE A 102 -56.72 24.93 1.55
C PHE A 102 -56.45 25.42 2.98
N ASN A 103 -55.88 26.62 3.07
CA ASN A 103 -56.11 27.56 4.16
C ASN A 103 -56.78 28.81 3.57
#